data_AF-A0A816BHG5-F1
#
_entry.id   AF-A0A816BHG5-F1
#
_cell.length_a   1.000
_cell.length_b   1.000
_cell.length_c   1.000
_cell.angle_alpha   90.00
_cell.angle_beta   90.00
_cell.angle_gamma   90.00
#
_symmetry.space_group_name_H-M   'P 1'
#
loop_
_entity.id
_entity.type
_entity.pdbx_description
1 polymer ?
#
loop_
_entity_poly.entity_id
_entity_poly.type
_entity_poly.pdbx_seq_one_letter_code
_entity_poly.pdbx_strand_id
1 'polypeptide(L)'
;LIHCRVHVLQLCLLSACKDLHEVSGSLSTLKSLINFINRSSVRLARFSDIQLVLKQPQLKLIIPNDTRWLSFSRAVTAAVRCYEPLLITREQVPNERGEDNPDALDLLKILQDKQTTLILHIQEPILETLLILSKSI
;
A
#
# COMPACT_ATOMS: atom_id res chain seq x y z
N LEU A 1 28.50 3.97 8.95
CA LEU A 1 28.47 5.15 8.04
C LEU A 1 27.45 4.99 6.90
N ILE A 2 27.46 3.86 6.18
CA ILE A 2 26.57 3.64 5.02
C ILE A 2 25.09 3.52 5.45
N HIS A 3 24.78 2.80 6.54
CA HIS A 3 23.44 2.79 7.15
C HIS A 3 22.89 4.19 7.44
N CYS A 4 23.70 5.07 8.03
CA CYS A 4 23.30 6.45 8.31
C CYS A 4 23.02 7.25 7.03
N ARG A 5 23.83 7.06 5.97
CA ARG A 5 23.61 7.74 4.68
C ARG A 5 22.37 7.23 3.96
N VAL A 6 22.09 5.94 4.01
CA VAL A 6 20.85 5.35 3.49
C VAL A 6 19.64 5.88 4.27
N HIS A 7 19.74 6.00 5.58
CA HIS A 7 18.67 6.59 6.39
C HIS A 7 18.42 8.06 6.04
N VAL A 8 19.47 8.87 5.87
CA VAL A 8 19.33 10.28 5.42
C VAL A 8 18.71 10.35 4.03
N LEU A 9 19.16 9.51 3.09
CA LEU A 9 18.58 9.44 1.75
C LEU A 9 17.09 9.09 1.79
N GLN A 10 16.70 8.15 2.65
CA GLN A 10 15.30 7.79 2.88
C GLN A 10 14.50 8.97 3.43
N LEU A 11 15.04 9.73 4.38
CA LEU A 11 14.38 10.92 4.93
C LEU A 11 14.22 12.03 3.88
N CYS A 12 15.25 12.29 3.07
CA CYS A 12 15.19 13.26 1.98
C CYS A 12 14.14 12.89 0.95
N LEU A 13 14.08 11.63 0.54
CA LEU A 13 13.06 11.14 -0.39
C LEU A 13 11.64 11.28 0.20
N LEU A 14 11.47 10.93 1.48
CA LEU A 14 10.19 11.04 2.16
C LEU A 14 9.74 12.50 2.28
N SER A 15 10.67 13.42 2.51
CA SER A 15 10.40 14.86 2.46
C SER A 15 9.96 15.30 1.08
N ALA A 16 10.70 14.94 0.03
CA ALA A 16 10.36 15.30 -1.34
C ALA A 16 9.01 14.72 -1.79
N CYS A 17 8.68 13.49 -1.39
CA CYS A 17 7.39 12.88 -1.67
C CYS A 17 6.22 13.54 -0.93
N LYS A 18 6.45 14.21 0.19
CA LYS A 18 5.42 15.00 0.89
C LYS A 18 5.10 16.29 0.14
N ASP A 19 6.09 16.88 -0.51
CA ASP A 19 5.94 18.12 -1.28
C ASP A 19 5.22 17.89 -2.62
N LEU A 20 5.20 16.64 -3.11
CA LEU A 20 4.44 16.22 -4.29
C LEU A 20 3.04 15.77 -3.88
N HIS A 21 2.02 16.57 -4.21
CA HIS A 21 0.64 16.32 -3.78
C HIS A 21 0.10 14.97 -4.29
N GLU A 22 0.40 14.62 -5.52
CA GLU A 22 -0.06 13.39 -6.16
C GLU A 22 0.53 12.15 -5.47
N VAL A 23 1.80 12.25 -5.05
CA VAL A 23 2.53 11.17 -4.40
C VAL A 23 2.09 11.00 -2.94
N SER A 24 1.94 12.10 -2.21
CA SER A 24 1.40 12.06 -0.85
C SER A 24 -0.06 11.58 -0.84
N GLY A 25 -0.84 11.98 -1.84
CA GLY A 25 -2.21 11.51 -2.06
C GLY A 25 -2.29 10.00 -2.30
N SER A 26 -1.46 9.45 -3.19
CA SER A 26 -1.44 8.01 -3.47
C SER A 26 -1.04 7.18 -2.24
N LEU A 27 -0.03 7.63 -1.49
CA LEU A 27 0.42 6.96 -0.26
C LEU A 27 -0.61 7.01 0.87
N SER A 28 -1.31 8.14 1.02
CA SER A 28 -2.39 8.28 2.02
C SER A 28 -3.57 7.36 1.70
N THR A 29 -3.92 7.26 0.41
CA THR A 29 -4.96 6.35 -0.08
C THR A 29 -4.59 4.90 0.21
N LEU A 30 -3.36 4.51 -0.13
CA LEU A 30 -2.84 3.17 0.14
C LEU A 30 -2.93 2.82 1.63
N LYS A 31 -2.55 3.76 2.51
CA LYS A 31 -2.66 3.59 3.96
C LYS A 31 -4.11 3.39 4.41
N SER A 32 -5.04 4.17 3.86
CA SER A 32 -6.48 4.04 4.14
C SER A 32 -7.05 2.69 3.69
N LEU A 33 -6.67 2.21 2.51
CA LEU A 33 -7.07 0.89 2.02
C LEU A 33 -6.57 -0.25 2.91
N ILE A 34 -5.27 -0.24 3.22
CA ILE A 34 -4.66 -1.26 4.08
C ILE A 34 -5.32 -1.24 5.46
N ASN A 35 -5.60 -0.05 6.00
CA ASN A 35 -6.36 0.10 7.24
C ASN A 35 -7.78 -0.47 7.14
N PHE A 36 -8.48 -0.20 6.04
CA PHE A 36 -9.83 -0.72 5.83
C PHE A 36 -9.87 -2.25 5.92
N ILE A 37 -8.95 -2.93 5.25
CA ILE A 37 -8.87 -4.40 5.27
C ILE A 37 -8.45 -4.91 6.66
N ASN A 38 -7.39 -4.34 7.24
CA ASN A 38 -6.87 -4.78 8.54
C ASN A 38 -7.83 -4.54 9.72
N ARG A 39 -8.79 -3.61 9.60
CA ARG A 39 -9.79 -3.32 10.65
C ARG A 39 -10.84 -4.41 10.82
N SER A 40 -10.96 -5.38 9.93
CA SER A 40 -11.88 -6.52 10.07
C SER A 40 -11.14 -7.82 9.82
N SER A 41 -11.20 -8.73 10.81
CA SER A 41 -10.66 -10.08 10.67
C SER A 41 -11.33 -10.85 9.53
N VAL A 42 -12.61 -10.59 9.25
CA VAL A 42 -13.35 -11.17 8.13
C VAL A 42 -12.80 -10.68 6.79
N ARG A 43 -12.56 -9.37 6.65
CA ARG A 43 -11.96 -8.79 5.44
C ARG A 43 -10.55 -9.29 5.20
N LEU A 44 -9.75 -9.40 6.25
CA LEU A 44 -8.38 -9.90 6.17
C LEU A 44 -8.32 -11.38 5.78
N ALA A 45 -9.21 -12.21 6.34
CA ALA A 45 -9.31 -13.62 5.96
C ALA A 45 -9.71 -13.76 4.48
N ARG A 46 -10.75 -13.04 4.04
CA ARG A 46 -11.19 -13.04 2.64
C ARG A 46 -10.10 -12.58 1.68
N PHE A 47 -9.36 -11.53 2.03
CA PHE A 47 -8.21 -11.10 1.22
C PHE A 47 -7.20 -12.23 1.04
N SER A 48 -6.89 -12.96 2.11
CA SER A 48 -5.96 -14.09 2.08
C SER A 48 -6.49 -15.25 1.22
N ASP A 49 -7.80 -15.51 1.29
CA ASP A 49 -8.47 -16.54 0.48
C ASP A 49 -8.46 -16.17 -1.01
N ILE A 50 -8.71 -14.91 -1.35
CA ILE A 50 -8.69 -14.43 -2.74
C ILE A 50 -7.26 -14.50 -3.30
N GLN A 51 -6.23 -14.15 -2.52
CA GLN A 51 -4.83 -14.35 -2.91
C GLN A 51 -4.57 -15.82 -3.29
N LEU A 52 -5.09 -16.79 -2.53
CA LEU A 52 -4.96 -18.22 -2.83
C LEU A 52 -5.69 -18.61 -4.12
N VAL A 53 -6.94 -18.16 -4.28
CA VAL A 53 -7.76 -18.47 -5.48
C VAL A 53 -7.09 -17.94 -6.75
N LEU A 54 -6.55 -16.72 -6.70
CA LEU A 54 -5.86 -16.09 -7.82
C LEU A 54 -4.41 -16.57 -8.01
N LYS A 55 -3.93 -17.50 -7.16
CA LYS A 55 -2.53 -17.98 -7.14
C LYS A 55 -1.51 -16.84 -7.03
N GLN A 56 -1.89 -15.76 -6.35
CA GLN A 56 -1.03 -14.60 -6.10
C GLN A 56 -0.23 -14.79 -4.81
N PRO A 57 0.90 -14.10 -4.64
CA PRO A 57 1.70 -14.20 -3.42
C PRO A 57 0.90 -13.75 -2.20
N GLN A 58 0.95 -14.53 -1.12
CA GLN A 58 0.31 -14.20 0.17
C GLN A 58 1.09 -13.13 0.94
N LEU A 59 1.05 -11.91 0.41
CA LEU A 59 1.72 -10.76 1.02
C LEU A 59 0.88 -10.22 2.17
N LYS A 60 1.52 -9.99 3.31
CA LYS A 60 0.90 -9.32 4.46
C LYS A 60 0.72 -7.83 4.18
N LEU A 61 -0.50 -7.33 4.38
CA LEU A 61 -0.80 -5.90 4.32
C LEU A 61 -0.29 -5.20 5.58
N ILE A 62 0.85 -4.53 5.48
CA ILE A 62 1.46 -3.79 6.59
C ILE A 62 1.00 -2.34 6.51
N ILE A 63 0.45 -1.83 7.61
CA ILE A 63 0.10 -0.40 7.72
C ILE A 63 1.42 0.38 7.72
N PRO A 64 1.67 1.25 6.73
CA PRO A 64 2.90 2.02 6.68
C PRO A 64 2.94 3.06 7.81
N ASN A 65 4.11 3.20 8.41
CA ASN A 65 4.42 4.23 9.40
C ASN A 65 5.17 5.38 8.72
N ASP A 66 4.72 6.60 9.00
CA ASP A 66 5.19 7.85 8.40
C ASP A 66 6.69 8.13 8.66
N THR A 67 7.28 7.48 9.66
CA THR A 67 8.71 7.59 10.01
C THR A 67 9.56 6.45 9.43
N ARG A 68 8.94 5.40 8.89
CA ARG A 68 9.63 4.19 8.40
C ARG A 68 9.28 3.96 6.94
N TRP A 69 10.00 4.62 6.03
CA TRP A 69 9.83 4.47 4.58
C TRP A 69 9.86 3.01 4.09
N LEU A 70 10.61 2.14 4.76
CA LEU A 70 10.63 0.69 4.48
C LEU A 70 9.27 0.01 4.67
N SER A 71 8.41 0.53 5.53
CA SER A 71 7.03 0.05 5.67
C SER A 71 6.15 0.50 4.50
N PHE A 72 6.41 1.67 3.91
CA PHE A 72 5.81 2.08 2.64
C PHE A 72 6.26 1.19 1.50
N SER A 73 7.54 0.84 1.40
CA SER A 73 8.03 -0.15 0.42
C SER A 73 7.21 -1.44 0.48
N ARG A 74 7.05 -2.04 1.65
CA ARG A 74 6.29 -3.28 1.81
C ARG A 74 4.80 -3.10 1.50
N ALA A 75 4.22 -1.96 1.86
CA ALA A 75 2.83 -1.63 1.57
C ALA A 75 2.59 -1.44 0.05
N VAL A 76 3.48 -0.71 -0.63
CA VAL A 76 3.42 -0.45 -2.07
C VAL A 76 3.61 -1.75 -2.84
N THR A 77 4.64 -2.55 -2.51
CA THR A 77 4.85 -3.87 -3.12
C THR A 77 3.64 -4.78 -2.91
N ALA A 78 3.05 -4.83 -1.71
CA ALA A 78 1.85 -5.63 -1.47
C ALA A 78 0.66 -5.12 -2.29
N ALA A 79 0.51 -3.81 -2.47
CA ALA A 79 -0.58 -3.24 -3.23
C ALA A 79 -0.45 -3.46 -4.75
N VAL A 80 0.76 -3.32 -5.28
CA VAL A 80 1.03 -3.58 -6.71
C VAL A 80 0.84 -5.08 -7.02
N ARG A 81 1.43 -5.95 -6.20
CA ARG A 81 1.43 -7.40 -6.44
C ARG A 81 0.15 -8.11 -6.05
N CYS A 82 -0.71 -7.48 -5.26
CA CYS A 82 -2.00 -8.03 -4.85
C CYS A 82 -3.17 -7.08 -5.18
N TYR A 83 -3.02 -6.29 -6.25
CA TYR A 83 -4.02 -5.31 -6.67
C TYR A 83 -5.39 -5.95 -6.94
N GLU A 84 -5.43 -7.07 -7.66
CA GLU A 84 -6.67 -7.80 -7.94
C GLU A 84 -7.36 -8.33 -6.66
N PRO A 85 -6.67 -9.03 -5.73
CA PRO A 85 -7.24 -9.39 -4.44
C PRO A 85 -7.75 -8.19 -3.63
N LEU A 86 -7.05 -7.05 -3.66
CA LEU A 86 -7.48 -5.83 -2.98
C LEU A 86 -8.82 -5.32 -3.54
N LEU A 87 -8.99 -5.34 -4.86
CA LEU A 87 -10.24 -4.95 -5.51
C LEU A 87 -11.37 -5.91 -5.18
N ILE A 88 -11.16 -7.22 -5.39
CA ILE A 88 -12.19 -8.25 -5.20
C ILE A 88 -12.62 -8.34 -3.74
N THR A 89 -11.68 -8.29 -2.78
CA THR A 89 -12.00 -8.31 -1.35
C THR A 89 -12.99 -7.22 -1.01
N ARG A 90 -12.82 -6.06 -1.62
CA ARG A 90 -13.63 -4.90 -1.32
C ARG A 90 -14.97 -4.91 -2.07
N GLU A 91 -15.06 -5.50 -3.27
CA GLU A 91 -16.32 -5.73 -3.98
C GLU A 91 -17.21 -6.75 -3.28
N GLN A 92 -16.59 -7.76 -2.65
CA GLN A 92 -17.30 -8.88 -2.02
C GLN A 92 -17.69 -8.64 -0.55
N VAL A 93 -17.21 -7.56 0.08
CA VAL A 93 -17.58 -7.24 1.46
C VAL A 93 -19.03 -6.75 1.49
N PRO A 94 -19.94 -7.49 2.16
CA PRO A 94 -21.27 -6.97 2.43
C PRO A 94 -21.10 -5.70 3.27
N ASN A 95 -21.96 -4.69 3.10
CA ASN A 95 -22.05 -3.57 4.03
C ASN A 95 -22.28 -4.14 5.45
N GLU A 96 -21.20 -4.40 6.21
CA GLU A 96 -21.24 -5.12 7.50
C GLU A 96 -22.02 -4.32 8.57
N ARG A 97 -22.65 -3.19 8.23
CA ARG A 97 -23.55 -2.40 9.08
C ARG A 97 -24.75 -1.74 8.37
N GLY A 98 -25.04 -2.03 7.11
CA GLY A 98 -26.14 -1.33 6.40
C GLY A 98 -25.89 0.16 6.15
N GLU A 99 -24.70 0.66 6.44
CA GLU A 99 -24.21 1.95 5.98
C GLU A 99 -23.44 1.72 4.68
N ASP A 100 -23.86 2.38 3.59
CA ASP A 100 -22.97 2.64 2.46
C ASP A 100 -21.74 3.32 3.04
N ASN A 101 -20.65 2.57 3.22
CA ASN A 101 -19.45 3.12 3.82
C ASN A 101 -18.82 4.05 2.77
N PRO A 102 -18.97 5.39 2.88
CA PRO A 102 -18.57 6.32 1.82
C PRO A 102 -17.06 6.22 1.59
N ASP A 103 -16.32 5.97 2.68
CA ASP A 103 -14.90 5.68 2.70
C ASP A 103 -14.53 4.52 1.78
N ALA A 104 -15.36 3.47 1.71
CA ALA A 104 -15.11 2.36 0.81
C ALA A 104 -15.28 2.84 -0.64
N LEU A 105 -16.43 3.42 -1.02
CA LEU A 105 -16.71 3.91 -2.38
C LEU A 105 -15.61 4.83 -2.92
N ASP A 106 -15.16 5.80 -2.12
CA ASP A 106 -14.11 6.72 -2.52
C ASP A 106 -12.75 6.02 -2.68
N LEU A 107 -12.42 5.04 -1.83
CA LEU A 107 -11.19 4.25 -1.99
C LEU A 107 -11.15 3.39 -3.27
N LEU A 108 -12.29 3.00 -3.88
CA LEU A 108 -12.27 2.26 -5.17
C LEU A 108 -11.92 3.19 -6.29
N LYS A 109 -12.57 4.36 -6.30
CA LYS A 109 -12.34 5.38 -7.32
C LYS A 109 -10.88 5.79 -7.34
N ILE A 110 -10.25 5.88 -6.16
CA ILE A 110 -8.84 6.24 -6.06
C ILE A 110 -7.91 5.05 -6.41
N LEU A 111 -8.29 3.80 -6.16
CA LEU A 111 -7.50 2.65 -6.64
C LEU A 111 -7.61 2.43 -8.15
N GLN A 112 -8.77 2.74 -8.72
CA GLN A 112 -9.03 2.70 -10.16
C GLN A 112 -8.52 3.96 -10.88
N ASP A 113 -8.09 4.97 -10.13
CA ASP A 113 -7.42 6.14 -10.68
C ASP A 113 -6.07 5.72 -11.26
N LYS A 114 -5.97 5.85 -12.58
CA LYS A 114 -4.79 5.45 -13.36
C LYS A 114 -3.53 6.19 -12.90
N GLN A 115 -3.68 7.43 -12.45
CA GLN A 115 -2.56 8.24 -11.96
C GLN A 115 -2.00 7.66 -10.66
N THR A 116 -2.87 7.34 -9.70
CA THR A 116 -2.50 6.68 -8.44
C THR A 116 -1.83 5.32 -8.68
N THR A 117 -2.41 4.47 -9.54
CA THR A 117 -1.80 3.16 -9.86
C THR A 117 -0.41 3.32 -10.49
N LEU A 118 -0.27 4.25 -11.43
CA LEU A 118 1.00 4.53 -12.11
C LEU A 118 2.07 5.02 -11.13
N ILE A 119 1.71 5.93 -10.22
CA ILE A 119 2.64 6.44 -9.19
C ILE A 119 3.12 5.29 -8.29
N LEU A 120 2.23 4.39 -7.86
CA LEU A 120 2.62 3.24 -7.04
C LEU A 120 3.59 2.30 -7.78
N HIS A 121 3.38 2.07 -9.09
CA HIS A 121 4.27 1.26 -9.92
C HIS A 121 5.64 1.91 -10.13
N ILE A 122 5.70 3.25 -10.28
CA ILE A 122 6.97 3.98 -10.37
C ILE A 122 7.72 3.95 -9.04
N GLN A 123 7.00 3.98 -7.92
CA GLN A 123 7.59 3.96 -6.59
C GLN A 123 8.17 2.59 -6.21
N GLU A 124 7.52 1.48 -6.59
CA GLU A 124 7.96 0.12 -6.23
C GLU A 124 9.47 -0.14 -6.50
N PRO A 125 10.04 0.08 -7.70
CA PRO A 125 11.45 -0.20 -7.96
C PRO A 125 12.41 0.73 -7.23
N ILE A 126 12.02 2.00 -7.03
CA ILE A 126 12.80 2.98 -6.26
C ILE A 126 12.91 2.51 -4.80
N LEU A 127 11.79 2.02 -4.26
CA LEU A 127 11.68 1.51 -2.90
C LEU A 127 12.46 0.20 -2.71
N GLU A 128 12.39 -0.73 -3.67
CA GLU A 128 13.17 -1.97 -3.64
C GLU A 128 14.68 -1.68 -3.66
N THR A 129 15.12 -0.73 -4.48
CA THR A 129 16.53 -0.33 -4.55
C THR A 129 17.03 0.19 -3.20
N LEU A 130 16.26 1.07 -2.54
CA LEU A 130 16.58 1.58 -1.21
C LEU A 130 16.58 0.49 -0.14
N LEU A 131 15.70 -0.51 -0.27
CA LEU A 131 15.65 -1.66 0.64
C LEU A 131 16.91 -2.52 0.49
N ILE A 132 17.35 -2.81 -0.74
CA ILE A 132 18.59 -3.55 -1.02
C ILE A 132 19.76 -2.81 -0.39
N LEU A 133 19.90 -1.52 -0.67
CA LEU A 133 20.98 -0.69 -0.11
C LEU A 133 20.97 -0.65 1.43
N SER A 134 19.79 -0.73 2.06
CA SER A 134 19.68 -0.81 3.52
C SER A 134 20.09 -2.17 4.11
N LYS A 135 20.10 -3.24 3.29
CA LYS A 135 20.39 -4.62 3.72
C LYS A 135 21.78 -5.11 3.29
N SER A 136 22.38 -4.51 2.28
CA SER A 136 23.62 -4.99 1.66
C SER A 136 24.90 -4.82 2.50
N ILE A 137 24.81 -4.45 3.79
CA ILE A 137 25.96 -4.33 4.72
C ILE A 137 25.55 -4.68 6.14
#